data_AF-A0A8J6M191-F1
#
_entry.id   AF-A0A8J6M191-F1
#
_cell.length_a   1.000
_cell.length_b   1.000
_cell.length_c   1.000
_cell.angle_alpha   90.00
_cell.angle_beta   90.00
_cell.angle_gamma   90.00
#
_symmetry.space_group_name_H-M   'P 1'
#
loop_
_entity.id
_entity.type
_entity.pdbx_description
1 polymer ?
#
loop_
_entity_poly.entity_id
_entity_poly.type
_entity_poly.pdbx_seq_one_letter_code
_entity_poly.pdbx_strand_id
1 'polypeptide(L)'
;MRVTKASQAGEETRLGREELEQINRLARRELAEGEVYAFSVRLCDNEVDRDGERFEPETLEELAGLFVGKCGIFDHQWSAKGQAARIYRTELVQEPEKRTKAGDGYCWLKGYAYMMRTETNRDLIAEIEGGIKKEVSVGCAVERSVCSICGADRRNGQCGHRKGERYDGALCFTRLMGASDAYEFSFVAVPAQPAAGIVKGMEGRFSTLKALAQGHPECAGELEELEREALLGRRSGERARREAVRLGLLAGLGLEKETLERLVAPMSAEELEQVENGWRQKAAERYPIVPQLRYAEKDASTEKGRDGAFLI
;
A
#
# COMPACT_ATOMS: atom_id res chain seq x y z
N MET A 1 -25.62 21.18 24.98
CA MET A 1 -25.47 19.80 24.45
C MET A 1 -24.02 19.38 24.69
N ARG A 2 -23.78 18.55 25.71
CA ARG A 2 -22.44 18.04 26.04
C ARG A 2 -22.09 16.98 25.00
N VAL A 3 -21.14 17.29 24.11
CA VAL A 3 -20.52 16.28 23.26
C VAL A 3 -19.41 15.65 24.07
N THR A 4 -19.73 14.57 24.80
CA THR A 4 -18.72 13.67 25.35
C THR A 4 -18.12 12.90 24.17
N LYS A 5 -17.03 13.43 23.61
CA LYS A 5 -16.10 12.61 22.82
C LYS A 5 -15.47 11.62 23.79
N ALA A 6 -15.99 10.40 23.83
CA ALA A 6 -15.24 9.28 24.34
C ALA A 6 -14.00 9.17 23.44
N SER A 7 -12.86 9.62 23.96
CA SER A 7 -11.56 9.27 23.43
C SER A 7 -11.49 7.74 23.44
N GLN A 8 -11.58 7.12 22.27
CA GLN A 8 -11.03 5.79 22.07
C GLN A 8 -9.52 5.92 22.32
N ALA A 9 -9.16 5.72 23.58
CA ALA A 9 -7.80 5.56 24.02
C ALA A 9 -7.26 4.28 23.38
N GLY A 10 -6.09 4.37 22.74
CA GLY A 10 -5.26 3.25 22.33
C GLY A 10 -5.97 2.17 21.51
N GLU A 11 -6.12 2.38 20.20
CA GLU A 11 -6.10 1.21 19.31
C GLU A 11 -4.70 0.60 19.44
N GLU A 12 -4.61 -0.50 20.20
CA GLU A 12 -3.43 -1.37 20.22
C GLU A 12 -3.06 -1.66 18.77
N THR A 13 -1.89 -1.19 18.34
CA THR A 13 -1.27 -1.64 17.10
C THR A 13 -1.05 -3.14 17.25
N ARG A 14 -2.00 -3.97 16.80
CA ARG A 14 -1.83 -5.42 16.76
C ARG A 14 -0.66 -5.70 15.85
N LEU A 15 0.41 -6.23 16.45
CA LEU A 15 1.62 -6.59 15.74
C LEU A 15 1.26 -7.72 14.78
N GLY A 16 1.48 -7.51 13.48
CA GLY A 16 1.27 -8.57 12.51
C GLY A 16 2.20 -9.74 12.79
N ARG A 17 1.79 -10.96 12.41
CA ARG A 17 2.65 -12.16 12.51
C ARG A 17 4.02 -11.93 11.86
N GLU A 18 4.02 -11.32 10.68
CA GLU A 18 5.26 -11.00 9.96
C GLU A 18 6.16 -10.05 10.75
N GLU A 19 5.62 -8.98 11.35
CA GLU A 19 6.38 -8.03 12.16
C GLU A 19 7.00 -8.71 13.38
N LEU A 20 6.22 -9.55 14.06
CA LEU A 20 6.70 -10.33 15.20
C LEU A 20 7.81 -11.30 14.81
N GLU A 21 7.72 -11.93 13.64
CA GLU A 21 8.81 -12.76 13.09
C GLU A 21 10.09 -11.94 12.84
N GLN A 22 10.00 -10.70 12.35
CA GLN A 22 11.19 -9.85 12.15
C GLN A 22 11.84 -9.44 13.47
N ILE A 23 11.02 -9.12 14.48
CA ILE A 23 11.48 -8.81 15.83
C ILE A 23 12.17 -10.03 16.44
N ASN A 24 11.58 -11.22 16.28
CA ASN A 24 12.13 -12.48 16.80
C ASN A 24 13.46 -12.88 16.15
N ARG A 25 13.75 -12.45 14.91
CA ARG A 25 15.10 -12.62 14.31
C ARG A 25 16.20 -11.87 15.07
N LEU A 26 15.86 -10.82 15.79
CA LEU A 26 16.81 -10.04 16.60
C LEU A 26 16.83 -10.46 18.07
N ALA A 27 15.80 -11.18 18.52
CA ALA A 27 15.66 -11.64 19.89
C ALA A 27 16.42 -12.95 20.14
N ARG A 28 16.81 -13.21 21.40
CA ARG A 28 17.46 -14.47 21.80
C ARG A 28 16.49 -15.61 22.07
N ARG A 29 15.20 -15.30 22.15
CA ARG A 29 14.10 -16.26 22.30
C ARG A 29 12.89 -15.73 21.53
N GLU A 30 11.94 -16.60 21.29
CA GLU A 30 10.65 -16.20 20.76
C GLU A 30 9.91 -15.32 21.78
N LEU A 31 9.46 -14.17 21.31
CA LEU A 31 8.66 -13.17 22.02
C LEU A 31 7.22 -13.26 21.53
N ALA A 32 6.28 -13.15 22.46
CA ALA A 32 4.87 -13.02 22.16
C ALA A 32 4.48 -11.56 21.92
N GLU A 33 3.37 -11.34 21.21
CA GLU A 33 2.83 -10.00 20.90
C GLU A 33 2.67 -9.13 22.16
N GLY A 34 2.15 -9.69 23.25
CA GLY A 34 1.96 -8.98 24.52
C GLY A 34 3.25 -8.61 25.26
N GLU A 35 4.42 -9.08 24.82
CA GLU A 35 5.71 -8.74 25.41
C GLU A 35 6.38 -7.54 24.73
N VAL A 36 5.83 -7.09 23.60
CA VAL A 36 6.49 -6.12 22.71
C VAL A 36 5.58 -4.92 22.44
N TYR A 37 6.18 -3.73 22.51
CA TYR A 37 5.58 -2.50 22.04
C TYR A 37 6.32 -2.05 20.78
N ALA A 38 5.61 -1.93 19.66
CA ALA A 38 6.18 -1.51 18.39
C ALA A 38 5.61 -0.17 17.94
N PHE A 39 6.46 0.61 17.29
CA PHE A 39 6.12 1.95 16.78
C PHE A 39 6.95 2.27 15.54
N SER A 40 6.45 3.20 14.73
CA SER A 40 7.15 3.71 13.55
C SER A 40 7.85 5.03 13.85
N VAL A 41 9.00 5.23 13.23
CA VAL A 41 9.83 6.43 13.40
C VAL A 41 10.30 6.92 12.04
N ARG A 42 10.17 8.22 11.77
CA ARG A 42 10.90 8.89 10.68
C ARG A 42 12.31 9.15 11.18
N LEU A 43 13.27 8.38 10.67
CA LEU A 43 14.67 8.41 11.08
C LEU A 43 15.38 9.61 10.48
N CYS A 44 15.42 9.67 9.15
CA CYS A 44 15.99 10.80 8.43
C CYS A 44 15.36 11.03 7.05
N ASP A 45 15.59 12.20 6.45
CA ASP A 45 15.08 12.58 5.13
C ASP A 45 16.14 13.24 4.22
N ASN A 46 15.77 13.59 2.98
CA ASN A 46 16.63 14.26 2.02
C ASN A 46 16.40 15.79 1.94
N GLU A 47 15.80 16.41 2.96
CA GLU A 47 15.68 17.86 3.03
C GLU A 47 16.95 18.48 3.65
N VAL A 48 17.25 19.75 3.29
CA VAL A 48 18.29 20.52 3.96
C VAL A 48 17.82 20.85 5.38
N ASP A 49 18.53 20.26 6.34
CA ASP A 49 18.23 20.30 7.76
C ASP A 49 18.67 21.60 8.45
N ARG A 50 18.61 21.63 9.79
CA ARG A 50 18.99 22.79 10.60
C ARG A 50 20.50 23.06 10.60
N ASP A 51 21.32 22.05 10.37
CA ASP A 51 22.77 22.13 10.33
C ASP A 51 23.30 22.43 8.92
N GLY A 52 22.38 22.63 7.97
CA GLY A 52 22.68 22.89 6.57
C GLY A 52 23.25 21.65 5.87
N GLU A 53 22.81 20.48 6.30
CA GLU A 53 23.20 19.17 5.77
C GLU A 53 22.00 18.48 5.13
N ARG A 54 22.29 17.54 4.24
CA ARG A 54 21.30 16.82 3.45
C ARG A 54 21.85 15.46 3.06
N PHE A 55 21.10 14.39 3.31
CA PHE A 55 21.41 13.09 2.72
C PHE A 55 21.03 13.05 1.24
N GLU A 56 21.92 12.52 0.40
CA GLU A 56 21.52 12.16 -0.96
C GLU A 56 20.58 10.93 -0.92
N PRO A 57 19.62 10.81 -1.85
CA PRO A 57 18.68 9.69 -1.89
C PRO A 57 19.36 8.32 -1.84
N GLU A 58 20.44 8.14 -2.59
CA GLU A 58 21.22 6.91 -2.61
C GLU A 58 21.83 6.60 -1.22
N THR A 59 22.21 7.63 -0.47
CA THR A 59 22.73 7.48 0.90
C THR A 59 21.63 7.09 1.88
N LEU A 60 20.39 7.55 1.67
CA LEU A 60 19.24 7.07 2.47
C LEU A 60 18.93 5.59 2.17
N GLU A 61 19.06 5.15 0.92
CA GLU A 61 18.91 3.73 0.55
C GLU A 61 19.97 2.85 1.24
N GLU A 62 21.23 3.28 1.24
CA GLU A 62 22.31 2.59 1.94
C GLU A 62 22.08 2.54 3.46
N LEU A 63 21.67 3.67 4.06
CA LEU A 63 21.33 3.75 5.48
C LEU A 63 20.17 2.81 5.85
N ALA A 64 19.22 2.57 4.95
CA ALA A 64 18.09 1.69 5.22
C ALA A 64 18.54 0.30 5.70
N GLY A 65 19.52 -0.30 5.01
CA GLY A 65 20.09 -1.58 5.43
C GLY A 65 20.88 -1.49 6.74
N LEU A 66 21.63 -0.41 6.93
CA LEU A 66 22.51 -0.23 8.10
C LEU A 66 21.74 -0.01 9.40
N PHE A 67 20.55 0.61 9.36
CA PHE A 67 19.77 0.88 10.57
C PHE A 67 19.07 -0.35 11.16
N VAL A 68 18.91 -1.44 10.41
CA VAL A 68 18.29 -2.67 10.94
C VAL A 68 19.14 -3.22 12.08
N GLY A 69 18.50 -3.44 13.22
CA GLY A 69 19.14 -3.89 14.44
C GLY A 69 19.80 -2.80 15.28
N LYS A 70 19.84 -1.54 14.84
CA LYS A 70 20.42 -0.44 15.64
C LYS A 70 19.51 -0.05 16.81
N CYS A 71 20.13 0.40 17.90
CA CYS A 71 19.41 0.72 19.13
C CYS A 71 18.79 2.11 19.10
N GLY A 72 17.71 2.26 19.87
CA GLY A 72 17.11 3.53 20.26
C GLY A 72 17.65 3.98 21.61
N ILE A 73 18.26 5.16 21.68
CA ILE A 73 18.81 5.74 22.91
C ILE A 73 18.25 7.16 23.18
N PHE A 74 18.84 7.88 24.14
CA PHE A 74 18.45 9.24 24.52
C PHE A 74 19.64 10.19 24.40
N ASP A 75 19.37 11.39 23.90
CA ASP A 75 20.31 12.52 23.81
C ASP A 75 21.70 12.17 23.26
N HIS A 76 21.78 11.20 22.34
CA HIS A 76 23.04 10.69 21.79
C HIS A 76 24.04 10.16 22.84
N GLN A 77 23.56 9.80 24.03
CA GLN A 77 24.40 9.28 25.11
C GLN A 77 24.62 7.77 24.95
N TRP A 78 25.82 7.38 24.50
CA TRP A 78 26.21 5.99 24.28
C TRP A 78 26.44 5.21 25.59
N SER A 79 25.34 4.93 26.28
CA SER A 79 25.29 4.16 27.52
C SER A 79 24.44 2.92 27.35
N ALA A 80 24.89 1.78 27.86
CA ALA A 80 24.10 0.56 27.89
C ALA A 80 22.76 0.74 28.63
N LYS A 81 22.72 1.65 29.62
CA LYS A 81 21.48 1.98 30.36
C LYS A 81 20.45 2.71 29.50
N GLY A 82 20.88 3.41 28.45
CA GLY A 82 20.02 4.22 27.60
C GLY A 82 19.37 3.45 26.45
N GLN A 83 19.70 2.17 26.25
CA GLN A 83 19.16 1.36 25.15
C GLN A 83 17.70 0.96 25.44
N ALA A 84 16.76 1.74 24.93
CA ALA A 84 15.33 1.56 25.19
C ALA A 84 14.60 0.81 24.07
N ALA A 85 15.07 0.94 22.82
CA ALA A 85 14.40 0.36 21.66
C ALA A 85 15.40 -0.26 20.68
N ARG A 86 14.89 -0.96 19.66
CA ARG A 86 15.68 -1.49 18.54
C ARG A 86 14.89 -1.44 17.25
N ILE A 87 15.54 -1.05 16.17
CA ILE A 87 14.95 -1.07 14.82
C ILE A 87 14.94 -2.51 14.31
N TYR A 88 13.80 -3.00 13.84
CA TYR A 88 13.66 -4.35 13.28
C TYR A 88 13.43 -4.36 11.76
N ARG A 89 12.94 -3.24 11.20
CA ARG A 89 12.68 -3.05 9.78
C ARG A 89 12.90 -1.59 9.42
N THR A 90 13.25 -1.35 8.17
CA THR A 90 13.31 -0.01 7.57
C THR A 90 12.60 -0.02 6.22
N GLU A 91 12.16 1.15 5.78
CA GLU A 91 11.49 1.37 4.50
C GLU A 91 11.84 2.78 4.00
N LEU A 92 12.29 2.92 2.76
CA LEU A 92 12.45 4.22 2.13
C LEU A 92 11.10 4.65 1.54
N VAL A 93 10.53 5.73 2.08
CA VAL A 93 9.26 6.30 1.64
C VAL A 93 9.53 7.45 0.68
N GLN A 94 8.92 7.40 -0.50
CA GLN A 94 9.02 8.45 -1.51
C GLN A 94 7.75 9.29 -1.56
N GLU A 95 7.89 10.61 -1.58
CA GLU A 95 6.79 11.58 -1.74
C GLU A 95 7.15 12.56 -2.86
N PRO A 96 7.20 12.12 -4.12
CA PRO A 96 7.71 12.92 -5.25
C PRO A 96 6.90 14.21 -5.52
N GLU A 97 5.64 14.26 -5.08
CA GLU A 97 4.77 15.45 -5.12
C GLU A 97 5.32 16.60 -4.26
N LYS A 98 6.11 16.28 -3.23
CA LYS A 98 6.76 17.26 -2.36
C LYS A 98 8.19 17.52 -2.85
N ARG A 99 8.54 18.79 -3.03
CA ARG A 99 9.90 19.21 -3.43
C ARG A 99 10.75 19.64 -2.24
N THR A 100 12.02 19.25 -2.27
CA THR A 100 13.03 19.71 -1.29
C THR A 100 13.53 21.12 -1.63
N LYS A 101 14.28 21.76 -0.71
CA LYS A 101 15.01 23.01 -1.02
C LYS A 101 16.08 22.83 -2.09
N ALA A 102 16.55 21.60 -2.33
CA ALA A 102 17.49 21.27 -3.41
C ALA A 102 16.79 21.14 -4.78
N GLY A 103 15.45 21.07 -4.80
CA GLY A 103 14.63 21.11 -6.01
C GLY A 103 14.17 19.74 -6.54
N ASP A 104 14.66 18.65 -5.95
CA ASP A 104 14.29 17.27 -6.27
C ASP A 104 13.14 16.74 -5.38
N GLY A 105 12.68 15.53 -5.68
CA GLY A 105 11.58 14.87 -4.96
C GLY A 105 11.97 14.51 -3.52
N TYR A 106 11.02 14.64 -2.60
CA TYR A 106 11.23 14.33 -1.19
C TYR A 106 11.18 12.82 -0.94
N CYS A 107 12.11 12.31 -0.15
CA CYS A 107 12.08 10.95 0.38
C CYS A 107 12.60 10.92 1.81
N TRP A 108 12.18 9.91 2.56
CA TRP A 108 12.58 9.75 3.95
C TRP A 108 12.64 8.29 4.37
N LEU A 109 13.54 8.01 5.30
CA LEU A 109 13.77 6.69 5.85
C LEU A 109 12.86 6.45 7.05
N LYS A 110 11.91 5.54 6.90
CA LYS A 110 11.07 5.03 7.97
C LYS A 110 11.79 3.88 8.66
N GLY A 111 11.91 3.96 9.98
CA GLY A 111 12.29 2.87 10.86
C GLY A 111 11.07 2.30 11.56
N TYR A 112 11.08 0.99 11.75
CA TYR A 112 10.14 0.30 12.61
C TYR A 112 10.91 -0.19 13.83
N ALA A 113 10.54 0.34 14.98
CA ALA A 113 11.22 0.08 16.24
C ALA A 113 10.33 -0.70 17.20
N TYR A 114 10.95 -1.46 18.08
CA TYR A 114 10.27 -2.13 19.17
C TYR A 114 11.01 -1.95 20.49
N MET A 115 10.27 -2.06 21.59
CA MET A 115 10.78 -2.14 22.94
C MET A 115 10.00 -3.18 23.75
N MET A 116 10.61 -3.69 24.81
CA MET A 116 9.98 -4.67 25.69
C MET A 116 8.91 -4.00 26.57
N ARG A 117 7.76 -4.66 26.74
CA ARG A 117 6.73 -4.27 27.70
C ARG A 117 7.11 -4.74 29.10
N THR A 118 7.95 -3.94 29.75
CA THR A 118 8.35 -4.14 31.14
C THR A 118 7.76 -3.05 32.03
N GLU A 119 7.78 -3.26 33.35
CA GLU A 119 7.38 -2.22 34.31
C GLU A 119 8.20 -0.93 34.13
N THR A 120 9.51 -1.06 33.86
CA THR A 120 10.41 0.07 33.64
C THR A 120 10.09 0.87 32.37
N ASN A 121 9.65 0.20 31.30
CA ASN A 121 9.33 0.87 30.04
C ASN A 121 7.90 1.40 29.95
N ARG A 122 7.03 1.07 30.92
CA ARG A 122 5.61 1.46 30.89
C ARG A 122 5.41 2.96 30.73
N ASP A 123 6.17 3.76 31.48
CA ASP A 123 6.01 5.21 31.45
C ASP A 123 6.54 5.80 30.14
N LEU A 124 7.65 5.28 29.60
CA LEU A 124 8.17 5.65 28.28
C LEU A 124 7.18 5.32 27.15
N ILE A 125 6.56 4.13 27.20
CA ILE A 125 5.51 3.74 26.24
C ILE A 125 4.35 4.74 26.30
N ALA A 126 3.90 5.09 27.50
CA ALA A 126 2.82 6.07 27.69
C ALA A 126 3.22 7.47 27.18
N GLU A 127 4.48 7.90 27.38
CA GLU A 127 4.99 9.16 26.84
C GLU A 127 5.08 9.16 25.31
N ILE A 128 5.42 8.03 24.69
CA ILE A 128 5.42 7.86 23.23
C ILE A 128 3.99 7.93 22.68
N GLU A 129 3.06 7.17 23.27
CA GLU A 129 1.65 7.16 22.87
C GLU A 129 0.98 8.52 23.09
N GLY A 130 1.34 9.20 24.17
CA GLY A 130 0.91 10.57 24.48
C GLY A 130 1.55 11.64 23.59
N GLY A 131 2.56 11.28 22.78
CA GLY A 131 3.27 12.22 21.92
C GLY A 131 4.19 13.19 22.66
N ILE A 132 4.56 12.87 23.91
CA ILE A 132 5.53 13.62 24.72
C ILE A 132 6.96 13.27 24.28
N LYS A 133 7.26 11.98 24.11
CA LYS A 133 8.51 11.52 23.50
C LYS A 133 8.26 11.30 22.03
N LYS A 134 8.44 12.34 21.23
CA LYS A 134 8.09 12.32 19.80
C LYS A 134 9.29 12.51 18.90
N GLU A 135 10.13 13.49 19.17
CA GLU A 135 11.23 13.87 18.30
C GLU A 135 12.40 12.90 18.41
N VAL A 136 13.01 12.56 17.27
CA VAL A 136 14.22 11.73 17.22
C VAL A 136 15.28 12.32 16.30
N SER A 137 16.52 11.91 16.51
CA SER A 137 17.65 12.18 15.63
C SER A 137 18.40 10.88 15.35
N VAL A 138 19.32 10.88 14.39
CA VAL A 138 20.12 9.71 14.04
C VAL A 138 21.60 10.01 14.12
N GLY A 139 22.35 9.05 14.64
CA GLY A 139 23.80 8.99 14.57
C GLY A 139 24.21 8.05 13.44
N CYS A 140 24.96 8.54 12.47
CA CYS A 140 25.52 7.73 11.38
C CYS A 140 26.85 8.31 10.88
N ALA A 141 27.53 7.55 10.03
CA ALA A 141 28.70 8.01 9.30
C ALA A 141 28.48 7.84 7.80
N VAL A 142 28.88 8.87 7.06
CA VAL A 142 28.99 8.85 5.61
C VAL A 142 30.47 8.86 5.20
N GLU A 143 30.77 8.67 3.93
CA GLU A 143 32.13 8.70 3.37
C GLU A 143 32.55 10.13 3.05
N ARG A 144 31.65 10.91 2.45
CA ARG A 144 31.94 12.25 1.93
C ARG A 144 30.91 13.29 2.39
N SER A 145 31.39 14.52 2.60
CA SER A 145 30.55 15.66 2.97
C SER A 145 30.80 16.81 1.99
N VAL A 146 30.02 16.88 0.92
CA VAL A 146 30.34 17.70 -0.27
C VAL A 146 29.59 19.02 -0.28
N CYS A 147 30.28 20.14 -0.49
CA CYS A 147 29.63 21.45 -0.68
C CYS A 147 28.73 21.45 -1.93
N SER A 148 27.48 21.92 -1.80
CA SER A 148 26.54 22.02 -2.93
C SER A 148 26.95 23.05 -3.99
N ILE A 149 27.75 24.06 -3.64
CA ILE A 149 28.15 25.15 -4.55
C ILE A 149 29.38 24.78 -5.39
N CYS A 150 30.48 24.34 -4.75
CA CYS A 150 31.74 24.09 -5.46
C CYS A 150 32.16 22.62 -5.55
N GLY A 151 31.42 21.70 -4.93
CA GLY A 151 31.77 20.27 -4.94
C GLY A 151 32.98 19.90 -4.08
N ALA A 152 33.56 20.81 -3.30
CA ALA A 152 34.65 20.49 -2.39
C ALA A 152 34.17 19.57 -1.26
N ASP A 153 34.96 18.54 -0.94
CA ASP A 153 34.73 17.70 0.23
C ASP A 153 35.18 18.44 1.50
N ARG A 154 34.21 18.78 2.34
CA ARG A 154 34.37 19.56 3.57
C ARG A 154 35.13 18.81 4.67
N ARG A 155 35.32 17.49 4.53
CA ARG A 155 36.15 16.69 5.46
C ARG A 155 37.65 16.86 5.24
N ASN A 156 38.05 17.09 3.98
CA ASN A 156 39.45 17.16 3.56
C ASN A 156 39.95 18.61 3.41
N GLY A 157 39.12 19.60 3.75
CA GLY A 157 39.46 21.01 3.70
C GLY A 157 38.22 21.90 3.75
N GLN A 158 38.39 23.19 4.04
CA GLN A 158 37.28 24.14 4.02
C GLN A 158 37.21 24.84 2.67
N CYS A 159 36.01 24.95 2.09
CA CYS A 159 35.73 25.90 1.03
C CYS A 159 35.23 27.24 1.62
N GLY A 160 35.37 28.34 0.88
CA GLY A 160 34.87 29.66 1.31
C GLY A 160 33.34 29.77 1.47
N HIS A 161 32.58 28.79 0.98
CA HIS A 161 31.11 28.80 1.06
C HIS A 161 30.59 28.40 2.45
N ARG A 162 29.71 29.22 3.02
CA ARG A 162 29.04 28.98 4.31
C ARG A 162 27.68 28.34 4.11
N LYS A 163 27.37 27.31 4.91
CA LYS A 163 26.07 26.63 4.88
C LYS A 163 24.96 27.64 5.21
N GLY A 164 23.83 27.59 4.52
CA GLY A 164 22.69 28.49 4.69
C GLY A 164 22.75 29.80 3.88
N GLU A 165 23.92 30.19 3.37
CA GLU A 165 24.05 31.36 2.49
C GLU A 165 23.70 31.03 1.03
N ARG A 166 23.36 32.06 0.24
CA ARG A 166 23.10 31.93 -1.20
C ARG A 166 24.27 32.45 -2.03
N TYR A 167 24.65 31.69 -3.05
CA TYR A 167 25.69 32.03 -4.01
C TYR A 167 25.09 31.86 -5.42
N ASP A 168 25.11 32.91 -6.24
CA ASP A 168 24.49 32.92 -7.58
C ASP A 168 23.05 32.39 -7.59
N GLY A 169 22.28 32.71 -6.55
CA GLY A 169 20.89 32.26 -6.37
C GLY A 169 20.74 30.85 -5.76
N ALA A 170 21.78 30.02 -5.74
CA ALA A 170 21.77 28.67 -5.19
C ALA A 170 22.05 28.66 -3.67
N LEU A 171 21.32 27.83 -2.92
CA LEU A 171 21.54 27.64 -1.47
C LEU A 171 22.77 26.76 -1.22
N CYS A 172 23.68 27.21 -0.37
CA CYS A 172 24.81 26.41 0.09
C CYS A 172 24.39 25.47 1.22
N PHE A 173 24.60 24.17 1.02
CA PHE A 173 24.44 23.12 2.02
C PHE A 173 25.52 22.05 1.81
N THR A 174 25.52 21.03 2.67
CA THR A 174 26.46 19.91 2.60
C THR A 174 25.71 18.63 2.25
N ARG A 175 26.11 18.00 1.15
CA ARG A 175 25.61 16.72 0.70
C ARG A 175 26.36 15.61 1.43
N LEU A 176 25.64 14.81 2.19
CA LEU A 176 26.14 13.63 2.88
C LEU A 176 26.00 12.45 1.92
N MET A 177 27.14 11.86 1.53
CA MET A 177 27.21 10.86 0.46
C MET A 177 27.96 9.60 0.90
N GLY A 178 27.40 8.44 0.58
CA GLY A 178 27.97 7.12 0.81
C GLY A 178 27.86 6.72 2.28
N ALA A 179 26.82 6.00 2.70
CA ALA A 179 26.65 5.59 4.08
C ALA A 179 27.64 4.48 4.43
N SER A 180 28.52 4.74 5.41
CA SER A 180 29.54 3.79 5.85
C SER A 180 29.16 3.04 7.12
N ASP A 181 28.38 3.68 8.01
CA ASP A 181 27.83 3.03 9.22
C ASP A 181 26.59 3.78 9.72
N ALA A 182 25.76 3.10 10.49
CA ALA A 182 24.68 3.67 11.28
C ALA A 182 24.91 3.30 12.75
N TYR A 183 24.84 4.25 13.67
CA TYR A 183 25.14 3.97 15.07
C TYR A 183 23.87 3.68 15.86
N GLU A 184 22.90 4.59 15.77
CA GLU A 184 21.73 4.62 16.64
C GLU A 184 20.64 5.56 16.11
N PHE A 185 19.44 5.49 16.70
CA PHE A 185 18.51 6.61 16.69
C PHE A 185 18.24 7.07 18.11
N SER A 186 18.11 8.37 18.33
CA SER A 186 18.03 8.95 19.67
C SER A 186 16.75 9.73 19.83
N PHE A 187 16.03 9.53 20.92
CA PHE A 187 15.04 10.50 21.39
C PHE A 187 15.76 11.79 21.78
N VAL A 188 15.26 12.93 21.29
CA VAL A 188 15.84 14.26 21.52
C VAL A 188 14.72 15.29 21.66
N ALA A 189 15.01 16.47 22.21
CA ALA A 189 14.02 17.57 22.25
C ALA A 189 13.97 18.37 20.93
N VAL A 190 15.11 18.50 20.25
CA VAL A 190 15.22 19.24 18.98
C VAL A 190 16.05 18.41 18.00
N PRO A 191 15.44 17.87 16.95
CA PRO A 191 16.15 17.10 15.94
C PRO A 191 16.77 18.02 14.88
N ALA A 192 17.88 17.57 14.27
CA ALA A 192 18.50 18.26 13.13
C ALA A 192 17.50 18.38 11.97
N GLN A 193 16.82 17.27 11.66
CA GLN A 193 15.73 17.22 10.70
C GLN A 193 14.38 17.51 11.38
N PRO A 194 13.69 18.61 11.04
CA PRO A 194 12.47 19.02 11.75
C PRO A 194 11.32 18.01 11.72
N ALA A 195 11.31 17.12 10.73
CA ALA A 195 10.27 16.11 10.56
C ALA A 195 10.60 14.76 11.22
N ALA A 196 11.83 14.58 11.71
CA ALA A 196 12.29 13.34 12.33
C ALA A 196 11.63 13.14 13.69
N GLY A 197 11.10 11.94 13.91
CA GLY A 197 10.29 11.63 15.07
C GLY A 197 9.37 10.44 14.87
N ILE A 198 8.68 10.05 15.93
CA ILE A 198 7.66 9.01 15.91
C ILE A 198 6.53 9.44 14.99
N VAL A 199 6.22 8.55 14.05
CA VAL A 199 5.12 8.72 13.11
C VAL A 199 4.02 7.74 13.47
N LYS A 200 2.78 8.19 13.33
CA LYS A 200 1.64 7.29 13.42
C LYS A 200 1.69 6.37 12.21
N GLY A 201 1.75 5.05 12.43
CA GLY A 201 1.66 4.08 11.33
C GLY A 201 0.40 4.33 10.50
N MET A 202 0.53 4.20 9.18
CA MET A 202 -0.62 4.05 8.28
C MET A 202 -1.05 2.58 8.19
N GLU A 203 -0.12 1.64 8.42
CA GLU A 203 -0.40 0.21 8.53
C GLU A 203 -1.34 -0.04 9.72
N GLY A 204 -2.51 -0.63 9.44
CA GLY A 204 -3.54 -0.93 10.45
C GLY A 204 -4.60 0.14 10.67
N ARG A 205 -4.45 1.38 10.16
CA ARG A 205 -5.49 2.42 10.30
C ARG A 205 -6.79 2.09 9.58
N PHE A 206 -6.69 1.32 8.50
CA PHE A 206 -7.80 1.06 7.61
C PHE A 206 -7.83 -0.42 7.27
N SER A 207 -8.77 -1.14 7.89
CA SER A 207 -9.01 -2.57 7.63
C SER A 207 -9.80 -2.82 6.34
N THR A 208 -10.27 -1.76 5.69
CA THR A 208 -11.05 -1.79 4.44
C THR A 208 -10.78 -0.53 3.61
N LEU A 209 -11.00 -0.61 2.29
CA LEU A 209 -11.00 0.56 1.40
C LEU A 209 -11.98 1.66 1.86
N LYS A 210 -13.09 1.25 2.49
CA LYS A 210 -14.09 2.16 3.04
C LYS A 210 -13.57 2.95 4.24
N ALA A 211 -12.82 2.30 5.12
CA ALA A 211 -12.16 2.97 6.24
C ALA A 211 -11.11 3.98 5.71
N LEU A 212 -10.34 3.59 4.68
CA LEU A 212 -9.35 4.47 4.02
C LEU A 212 -10.02 5.73 3.45
N ALA A 213 -11.09 5.58 2.68
CA ALA A 213 -11.80 6.70 2.06
C ALA A 213 -12.47 7.64 3.09
N GLN A 214 -12.85 7.17 4.28
CA GLN A 214 -13.36 8.05 5.34
C GLN A 214 -12.30 9.03 5.87
N GLY A 215 -11.02 8.68 5.76
CA GLY A 215 -9.90 9.57 6.10
C GLY A 215 -9.47 10.49 4.95
N HIS A 216 -9.98 10.26 3.74
CA HIS A 216 -9.55 10.90 2.48
C HIS A 216 -10.77 11.29 1.64
N PRO A 217 -11.43 12.43 1.93
CA PRO A 217 -12.66 12.87 1.25
C PRO A 217 -12.54 12.95 -0.28
N GLU A 218 -11.35 13.21 -0.79
CA GLU A 218 -11.00 13.22 -2.21
C GLU A 218 -11.25 11.87 -2.91
N CYS A 219 -11.13 10.75 -2.19
CA CYS A 219 -11.31 9.41 -2.72
C CYS A 219 -12.76 8.91 -2.62
N ALA A 220 -13.67 9.69 -2.01
CA ALA A 220 -15.05 9.24 -1.75
C ALA A 220 -15.82 8.96 -3.05
N GLY A 221 -15.64 9.80 -4.08
CA GLY A 221 -16.30 9.64 -5.37
C GLY A 221 -15.83 8.40 -6.13
N GLU A 222 -14.52 8.14 -6.15
CA GLU A 222 -13.93 6.96 -6.79
C GLU A 222 -14.38 5.67 -6.10
N LEU A 223 -14.47 5.65 -4.76
CA LEU A 223 -14.99 4.50 -4.03
C LEU A 223 -16.46 4.23 -4.36
N GLU A 224 -17.29 5.27 -4.46
CA GLU A 224 -18.70 5.14 -4.80
C GLU A 224 -18.89 4.60 -6.24
N GLU A 225 -18.03 5.02 -7.17
CA GLU A 225 -17.99 4.51 -8.53
C GLU A 225 -17.63 3.02 -8.57
N LEU A 226 -16.57 2.60 -7.86
CA LEU A 226 -16.18 1.20 -7.73
C LEU A 226 -17.26 0.34 -7.06
N GLU A 227 -17.93 0.84 -6.02
CA GLU A 227 -19.06 0.14 -5.38
C GLU A 227 -20.23 -0.06 -6.38
N ARG A 228 -20.51 0.95 -7.21
CA ARG A 228 -21.54 0.88 -8.26
C ARG A 228 -21.20 -0.14 -9.34
N GLU A 229 -19.97 -0.12 -9.83
CA GLU A 229 -19.48 -1.07 -10.83
C GLU A 229 -19.50 -2.51 -10.31
N ALA A 230 -19.01 -2.74 -9.09
CA ALA A 230 -19.04 -4.06 -8.46
C ALA A 230 -20.48 -4.60 -8.30
N LEU A 231 -21.43 -3.73 -7.97
CA LEU A 231 -22.84 -4.11 -7.83
C LEU A 231 -23.49 -4.43 -9.18
N LEU A 232 -23.15 -3.70 -10.25
CA LEU A 232 -23.55 -4.03 -11.62
C LEU A 232 -22.93 -5.35 -12.08
N GLY A 233 -21.64 -5.57 -11.80
CA GLY A 233 -20.93 -6.80 -12.11
C GLY A 233 -21.56 -8.03 -11.44
N ARG A 234 -21.90 -7.95 -10.15
CA ARG A 234 -22.62 -9.03 -9.44
C ARG A 234 -23.96 -9.37 -10.07
N ARG A 235 -24.77 -8.35 -10.39
CA ARG A 235 -26.07 -8.54 -11.07
C ARG A 235 -25.93 -9.15 -12.47
N SER A 236 -24.92 -8.69 -13.21
CA SER A 236 -24.61 -9.23 -14.54
C SER A 236 -24.18 -10.70 -14.46
N GLY A 237 -23.27 -11.03 -13.54
CA GLY A 237 -22.81 -12.40 -13.31
C GLY A 237 -23.93 -13.35 -12.89
N GLU A 238 -24.84 -12.93 -12.01
CA GLU A 238 -26.02 -13.73 -11.66
C GLU A 238 -26.94 -13.97 -12.87
N ARG A 239 -27.15 -12.94 -13.71
CA ARG A 239 -27.95 -13.07 -14.93
C ARG A 239 -27.29 -14.06 -15.90
N ALA A 240 -25.98 -13.94 -16.11
CA ALA A 240 -25.23 -14.83 -16.98
C ALA A 240 -25.30 -16.29 -16.48
N ARG A 241 -25.08 -16.54 -15.18
CA ARG A 241 -25.23 -17.90 -14.61
C ARG A 241 -26.64 -18.46 -14.82
N ARG A 242 -27.70 -17.66 -14.64
CA ARG A 242 -29.08 -18.10 -14.90
C ARG A 242 -29.32 -18.41 -16.38
N GLU A 243 -28.78 -17.57 -17.25
CA GLU A 243 -28.90 -17.75 -18.70
C GLU A 243 -28.14 -18.99 -19.17
N ALA A 244 -26.92 -19.21 -18.68
CA ALA A 244 -26.17 -20.43 -18.90
C ALA A 244 -26.98 -21.67 -18.46
N VAL A 245 -27.54 -21.71 -17.25
CA VAL A 245 -28.38 -22.83 -16.81
C VAL A 245 -29.58 -23.04 -17.74
N ARG A 246 -30.27 -21.96 -18.13
CA ARG A 246 -31.40 -22.02 -19.07
C ARG A 246 -30.97 -22.63 -20.41
N LEU A 247 -29.85 -22.17 -20.96
CA LEU A 247 -29.31 -22.67 -22.23
C LEU A 247 -28.83 -24.12 -22.11
N GLY A 248 -28.24 -24.53 -20.99
CA GLY A 248 -27.84 -25.91 -20.74
C GLY A 248 -29.03 -26.87 -20.70
N LEU A 249 -30.15 -26.45 -20.09
CA LEU A 249 -31.41 -27.20 -20.11
C LEU A 249 -31.99 -27.32 -21.53
N LEU A 250 -32.03 -26.20 -22.29
CA LEU A 250 -32.53 -26.18 -23.67
C LEU A 250 -31.65 -26.98 -24.63
N ALA A 251 -30.33 -26.97 -24.44
CA ALA A 251 -29.38 -27.78 -25.20
C ALA A 251 -29.55 -29.29 -24.92
N GLY A 252 -30.29 -29.65 -23.86
CA GLY A 252 -30.63 -31.03 -23.52
C GLY A 252 -29.42 -31.87 -23.14
N LEU A 253 -28.55 -31.33 -22.28
CA LEU A 253 -27.28 -31.96 -21.85
C LEU A 253 -27.46 -33.20 -20.96
N GLY A 254 -28.70 -33.58 -20.61
CA GLY A 254 -28.98 -34.71 -19.72
C GLY A 254 -28.64 -34.44 -18.25
N LEU A 255 -28.43 -33.18 -17.88
CA LEU A 255 -28.18 -32.74 -16.51
C LEU A 255 -29.41 -32.06 -15.94
N GLU A 256 -29.70 -32.34 -14.67
CA GLU A 256 -30.74 -31.65 -13.92
C GLU A 256 -30.33 -30.20 -13.60
N LYS A 257 -31.33 -29.34 -13.41
CA LYS A 257 -31.13 -27.90 -13.15
C LYS A 257 -30.13 -27.64 -12.01
N GLU A 258 -30.27 -28.34 -10.90
CA GLU A 258 -29.42 -28.19 -9.71
C GLU A 258 -27.96 -28.56 -9.99
N THR A 259 -27.74 -29.55 -10.87
CA THR A 259 -26.40 -29.95 -11.30
C THR A 259 -25.77 -28.89 -12.21
N LEU A 260 -26.56 -28.30 -13.11
CA LEU A 260 -26.10 -27.19 -13.96
C LEU A 260 -25.79 -25.94 -13.14
N GLU A 261 -26.62 -25.60 -12.14
CA GLU A 261 -26.37 -24.48 -11.22
C GLU A 261 -25.03 -24.65 -10.48
N ARG A 262 -24.75 -25.86 -9.98
CA ARG A 262 -23.45 -26.17 -9.35
C ARG A 262 -22.28 -26.10 -10.31
N LEU A 263 -22.48 -26.53 -11.56
CA LEU A 263 -21.45 -26.52 -12.59
C LEU A 263 -21.06 -25.10 -12.99
N VAL A 264 -22.05 -24.22 -13.17
CA VAL A 264 -21.78 -22.84 -13.59
C VAL A 264 -21.41 -21.92 -12.44
N ALA A 265 -21.69 -22.26 -11.17
CA ALA A 265 -21.45 -21.40 -10.01
C ALA A 265 -19.99 -20.94 -9.79
N PRO A 266 -18.94 -21.77 -10.01
CA PRO A 266 -17.55 -21.34 -9.81
C PRO A 266 -16.94 -20.65 -11.04
N MET A 267 -17.61 -20.66 -12.19
CA MET A 267 -17.03 -20.18 -13.46
C MET A 267 -16.75 -18.68 -13.44
N SER A 268 -15.67 -18.28 -14.12
CA SER A 268 -15.31 -16.89 -14.40
C SER A 268 -16.27 -16.25 -15.41
N ALA A 269 -16.20 -14.93 -15.58
CA ALA A 269 -17.02 -14.24 -16.57
C ALA A 269 -16.73 -14.72 -18.00
N GLU A 270 -15.45 -14.94 -18.33
CA GLU A 270 -15.01 -15.43 -19.65
C GLU A 270 -15.47 -16.88 -19.89
N GLU A 271 -15.37 -17.73 -18.87
CA GLU A 271 -15.83 -19.13 -18.95
C GLU A 271 -17.34 -19.22 -19.13
N LEU A 272 -18.11 -18.37 -18.42
CA LEU A 272 -19.56 -18.29 -18.58
C LEU A 272 -19.94 -17.83 -19.99
N GLU A 273 -19.23 -16.86 -20.56
CA GLU A 273 -19.49 -16.41 -21.93
C GLU A 273 -19.26 -17.52 -22.96
N GLN A 274 -18.18 -18.29 -22.81
CA GLN A 274 -17.91 -19.44 -23.68
C GLN A 274 -18.99 -20.52 -23.57
N VAL A 275 -19.41 -20.83 -22.34
CA VAL A 275 -20.47 -21.82 -22.07
C VAL A 275 -21.81 -21.36 -22.64
N GLU A 276 -22.18 -20.11 -22.42
CA GLU A 276 -23.40 -19.54 -22.99
C GLU A 276 -23.39 -19.63 -24.51
N ASN A 277 -22.29 -19.23 -25.17
CA ASN A 277 -22.20 -19.28 -26.63
C ASN A 277 -22.31 -20.71 -27.16
N GLY A 278 -21.58 -21.66 -26.57
CA GLY A 278 -21.62 -23.07 -26.97
C GLY A 278 -22.98 -23.72 -26.75
N TRP A 279 -23.60 -23.50 -25.59
CA TRP A 279 -24.92 -24.06 -25.29
C TRP A 279 -26.04 -23.36 -26.06
N ARG A 280 -25.91 -22.08 -26.38
CA ARG A 280 -26.84 -21.34 -27.24
C ARG A 280 -26.88 -21.93 -28.65
N GLN A 281 -25.73 -22.24 -29.23
CA GLN A 281 -25.66 -22.90 -30.54
C GLN A 281 -26.34 -24.27 -30.50
N LYS A 282 -26.00 -25.08 -29.50
CA LYS A 282 -26.59 -26.43 -29.34
C LYS A 282 -28.10 -26.41 -29.07
N ALA A 283 -28.57 -25.42 -28.30
CA ALA A 283 -30.00 -25.20 -28.07
C ALA A 283 -30.73 -24.79 -29.36
N ALA A 284 -30.12 -23.93 -30.18
CA ALA A 284 -30.68 -23.50 -31.46
C ALA A 284 -30.76 -24.64 -32.49
N GLU A 285 -29.82 -25.58 -32.49
CA GLU A 285 -29.89 -26.79 -33.32
C GLU A 285 -31.09 -27.67 -32.95
N ARG A 286 -31.37 -27.79 -31.65
CA ARG A 286 -32.51 -28.59 -31.13
C ARG A 286 -33.85 -27.89 -31.31
N TYR A 287 -33.87 -26.57 -31.20
CA TYR A 287 -35.06 -25.73 -31.34
C TYR A 287 -34.83 -24.65 -32.41
N PRO A 288 -34.76 -25.02 -33.70
CA PRO A 288 -34.47 -24.06 -34.76
C PRO A 288 -35.62 -23.07 -34.91
N ILE A 289 -35.31 -21.78 -34.84
CA ILE A 289 -36.28 -20.72 -35.15
C ILE A 289 -36.42 -20.68 -36.67
N VAL A 290 -37.51 -21.25 -37.18
CA VAL A 290 -37.87 -21.17 -38.60
C VAL A 290 -38.92 -20.09 -38.81
N PRO A 291 -38.81 -19.27 -39.87
CA PRO A 291 -39.85 -18.31 -40.20
C PRO A 291 -41.17 -19.05 -40.49
N GLN A 292 -42.28 -18.47 -40.03
CA GLN A 292 -43.63 -19.05 -40.20
C GLN A 292 -44.03 -19.25 -41.67
N LEU A 293 -43.41 -18.51 -42.60
CA LEU A 293 -43.64 -18.63 -44.04
C LEU A 293 -42.41 -19.24 -44.71
N ARG A 294 -42.51 -20.51 -45.11
CA ARG A 294 -41.55 -21.15 -46.04
C ARG A 294 -42.10 -20.98 -47.46
N TYR A 295 -41.48 -20.13 -48.27
CA TYR A 295 -41.70 -20.16 -49.71
C TYR A 295 -40.99 -21.40 -50.25
N ALA A 296 -41.76 -22.40 -50.68
CA ALA A 296 -41.19 -23.55 -51.37
C ALA A 296 -40.62 -23.08 -52.72
N GLU A 297 -39.33 -23.29 -52.95
CA GLU A 297 -38.81 -23.35 -54.32
C GLU A 297 -39.48 -24.56 -54.97
N LYS A 298 -40.46 -24.30 -55.85
CA LYS A 298 -41.08 -25.36 -56.65
C LYS A 298 -40.02 -25.89 -57.60
N ASP A 299 -39.53 -27.10 -57.32
CA ASP A 299 -38.87 -27.94 -58.32
C ASP A 299 -39.81 -28.06 -59.53
N ALA A 300 -39.35 -27.53 -60.67
CA ALA A 300 -40.04 -27.63 -61.94
C ALA A 300 -39.93 -29.05 -62.50
N SER A 301 -40.62 -30.02 -61.89
CA SER A 301 -41.04 -31.22 -62.59
C SER A 301 -42.27 -31.85 -61.93
N THR A 302 -43.27 -32.12 -62.78
CA THR A 302 -44.47 -32.93 -62.53
C THR A 302 -45.61 -32.33 -61.69
N GLU A 303 -46.29 -31.32 -62.25
CA GLU A 303 -47.77 -31.24 -62.20
C GLU A 303 -48.31 -31.34 -63.63
N LYS A 304 -48.94 -32.46 -63.98
CA LYS A 304 -49.86 -32.55 -65.12
C LYS A 304 -51.24 -32.91 -64.59
N GLY A 305 -52.16 -31.96 -64.76
CA GLY A 305 -53.59 -32.13 -64.62
C GLY A 305 -54.07 -31.82 -63.20
N ARG A 306 -55.05 -30.95 -62.99
CA ARG A 306 -55.97 -30.26 -63.91
C ARG A 306 -56.70 -29.21 -63.07
N ASP A 307 -56.94 -28.05 -63.68
CA ASP A 307 -58.23 -27.33 -63.71
C ASP A 307 -59.11 -27.38 -62.43
N GLY A 308 -59.55 -26.26 -61.86
CA GLY A 308 -59.56 -24.90 -62.38
C GLY A 308 -60.49 -24.01 -61.55
N ALA A 309 -60.63 -22.78 -62.04
CA ALA A 309 -61.64 -21.79 -61.70
C ALA A 309 -61.58 -21.14 -60.29
N PHE A 310 -61.03 -19.93 -60.27
CA PHE A 310 -61.46 -18.86 -59.39
C PHE A 310 -62.82 -18.33 -59.86
N LEU A 311 -63.74 -18.10 -58.92
CA LEU A 311 -64.92 -17.26 -59.10
C LEU A 311 -65.04 -16.31 -57.90
N ILE A 312 -64.75 -15.04 -58.20
CA ILE A 312 -64.90 -13.77 -57.45
C ILE A 312 -64.08 -13.66 -56.16
#